data_AF-A0A3S0FHC2-F1
#
_entry.id   AF-A0A3S0FHC2-F1
#
_cell.length_a   1.000
_cell.length_b   1.000
_cell.length_c   1.000
_cell.angle_alpha   90.00
_cell.angle_beta   90.00
_cell.angle_gamma   90.00
#
_symmetry.space_group_name_H-M   'P 1'
#
loop_
_entity.id
_entity.type
_entity.pdbx_description
1 polymer ?
#
loop_
_entity_poly.entity_id
_entity_poly.type
_entity_poly.pdbx_seq_one_letter_code
_entity_poly.pdbx_strand_id
1 'polypeptide(L)'
;MTNHSTYLSRLHDRKEMEELKATIIFGLALGWVLTLMGAFRYFFLVQENYWLTVSEVGLAILAITVVMPGLISYPQKAIQMVGGFVATQVFKVLIAIVYFVVVLPIGLIAQKVYGTHPFYSWDGTAPANMEGWVDKNVTSQNSTVKGNQKSSMLLNSLHAFRYFTEHGQLILLPCLVLFLVLGLMGVLVQSSAIAPLIYTLF
;
A
#
# COMPACT_ATOMS: atom_id res chain seq x y z
N MET A 1 7.13 6.51 -39.30
CA MET A 1 6.11 6.70 -38.24
C MET A 1 5.10 5.55 -38.32
N THR A 2 5.37 4.40 -37.68
CA THR A 2 4.45 3.23 -37.71
C THR A 2 4.53 2.30 -36.48
N ASN A 3 5.39 2.57 -35.48
CA ASN A 3 5.62 1.64 -34.36
C ASN A 3 4.69 1.83 -33.15
N HIS A 4 3.97 2.95 -33.07
CA HIS A 4 3.16 3.28 -31.88
C HIS A 4 1.84 2.48 -31.81
N SER A 5 1.26 2.12 -32.97
CA SER A 5 0.04 1.32 -33.04
C SER A 5 0.28 -0.14 -32.66
N THR A 6 1.40 -0.73 -33.09
CA THR A 6 1.77 -2.12 -32.77
C THR A 6 2.14 -2.32 -31.31
N TYR A 7 2.71 -1.30 -30.65
CA TYR A 7 3.00 -1.39 -29.22
C TYR A 7 1.71 -1.36 -28.38
N LEU A 8 0.77 -0.46 -28.70
CA LEU A 8 -0.49 -0.33 -27.99
C LEU A 8 -1.36 -1.58 -28.13
N SER A 9 -1.42 -2.20 -29.32
CA SER A 9 -2.15 -3.46 -29.51
C SER A 9 -1.57 -4.60 -28.67
N ARG A 10 -0.24 -4.76 -28.67
CA ARG A 10 0.43 -5.79 -27.84
C ARG A 10 0.23 -5.57 -26.34
N LEU A 11 0.13 -4.33 -25.90
CA LEU A 11 -0.16 -4.01 -24.50
C LEU A 11 -1.61 -4.36 -24.15
N HIS A 12 -2.54 -4.10 -25.07
CA HIS A 12 -3.94 -4.49 -24.92
C HIS A 12 -4.09 -6.01 -24.82
N ASP A 13 -3.48 -6.75 -25.76
CA ASP A 13 -3.53 -8.22 -25.79
C ASP A 13 -2.97 -8.82 -24.49
N ARG A 14 -1.88 -8.27 -23.96
CA ARG A 14 -1.30 -8.71 -22.67
C ARG A 14 -2.24 -8.50 -21.51
N LYS A 15 -2.91 -7.35 -21.45
CA LYS A 15 -3.90 -7.07 -20.39
C LYS A 15 -5.09 -8.00 -20.49
N GLU A 16 -5.62 -8.22 -21.69
CA GLU A 16 -6.73 -9.16 -21.89
C GLU A 16 -6.35 -10.59 -21.50
N MET A 17 -5.13 -11.04 -21.84
CA MET A 17 -4.63 -12.35 -21.42
C MET A 17 -4.47 -12.45 -19.90
N GLU A 18 -3.98 -11.41 -19.23
CA GLU A 18 -3.87 -11.37 -17.77
C GLU A 18 -5.24 -11.37 -17.10
N GLU A 19 -6.19 -10.60 -17.60
CA GLU A 19 -7.58 -10.58 -17.13
C GLU A 19 -8.23 -11.96 -17.28
N LEU A 20 -8.09 -12.58 -18.45
CA LEU A 20 -8.64 -13.91 -18.71
C LEU A 20 -8.04 -14.97 -17.77
N LYS A 21 -6.72 -14.94 -17.56
CA LYS A 21 -6.05 -15.83 -16.60
C LYS A 21 -6.58 -15.62 -15.19
N ALA A 22 -6.71 -14.38 -14.75
CA ALA A 22 -7.24 -14.05 -13.44
C ALA A 22 -8.70 -14.55 -13.28
N THR A 23 -9.52 -14.42 -14.31
CA THR A 23 -10.90 -14.94 -14.31
C THR A 23 -10.96 -16.45 -14.23
N ILE A 24 -10.11 -17.16 -14.97
CA ILE A 24 -10.04 -18.63 -14.92
C ILE A 24 -9.58 -19.09 -13.52
N ILE A 25 -8.50 -18.51 -12.99
CA ILE A 25 -7.97 -18.85 -11.66
C ILE A 25 -9.05 -18.58 -10.59
N PHE A 26 -9.72 -17.43 -10.65
CA PHE A 26 -10.78 -17.08 -9.72
C PHE A 26 -11.95 -18.08 -9.78
N GLY A 27 -12.45 -18.39 -10.99
CA GLY A 27 -13.56 -19.32 -11.16
C GLY A 27 -13.22 -20.74 -10.71
N LEU A 28 -11.99 -21.20 -10.98
CA LEU A 28 -11.50 -22.50 -10.52
C LEU A 28 -11.38 -22.53 -8.99
N ALA A 29 -10.76 -21.53 -8.38
CA ALA A 29 -10.60 -21.45 -6.94
C ALA A 29 -11.97 -21.40 -6.23
N LEU A 30 -12.88 -20.55 -6.71
CA LEU A 30 -14.23 -20.43 -6.17
C LEU A 30 -14.98 -21.77 -6.29
N GLY A 31 -14.98 -22.37 -7.48
CA GLY A 31 -15.61 -23.67 -7.71
C GLY A 31 -15.06 -24.75 -6.79
N TRP A 32 -13.73 -24.85 -6.64
CA TRP A 32 -13.08 -25.79 -5.73
C TRP A 32 -13.44 -25.56 -4.27
N VAL A 33 -13.46 -24.31 -3.81
CA VAL A 33 -13.85 -24.00 -2.43
C VAL A 33 -15.29 -24.43 -2.17
N LEU A 34 -16.22 -24.15 -3.09
CA LEU A 34 -17.62 -24.57 -2.95
C LEU A 34 -17.77 -26.09 -3.01
N THR A 35 -17.09 -26.79 -3.92
CA THR A 35 -17.18 -28.27 -3.99
C THR A 35 -16.60 -28.92 -2.74
N LEU A 36 -15.43 -28.47 -2.27
CA LEU A 36 -14.84 -28.96 -1.02
C LEU A 36 -15.76 -28.68 0.17
N MET A 37 -16.28 -27.45 0.26
CA MET A 37 -17.23 -27.04 1.29
C MET A 37 -18.50 -27.90 1.29
N GLY A 38 -19.06 -28.23 0.12
CA GLY A 38 -20.18 -29.16 0.00
C GLY A 38 -19.80 -30.62 0.34
N ALA A 39 -18.58 -31.04 0.00
CA ALA A 39 -18.07 -32.38 0.29
C ALA A 39 -17.84 -32.64 1.79
N PHE A 40 -17.69 -31.58 2.61
CA PHE A 40 -17.62 -31.70 4.08
C PHE A 40 -18.83 -32.44 4.70
N ARG A 41 -19.98 -32.44 4.02
CA ARG A 41 -21.15 -33.25 4.41
C ARG A 41 -20.79 -34.71 4.66
N TYR A 42 -19.97 -35.30 3.80
CA TYR A 42 -19.59 -36.71 3.88
C TYR A 42 -18.72 -37.01 5.10
N PHE A 43 -18.01 -36.01 5.62
CA PHE A 43 -17.16 -36.16 6.81
C PHE A 43 -17.93 -35.95 8.12
N PHE A 44 -18.95 -35.08 8.13
CA PHE A 44 -19.65 -34.67 9.35
C PHE A 44 -21.07 -35.25 9.51
N LEU A 45 -21.51 -36.16 8.62
CA LEU A 45 -22.84 -36.82 8.66
C LEU A 45 -24.01 -35.82 8.78
N VAL A 46 -23.85 -34.61 8.26
CA VAL A 46 -24.92 -33.60 8.25
C VAL A 46 -25.94 -33.99 7.19
N GLN A 47 -27.16 -34.31 7.62
CA GLN A 47 -28.21 -34.84 6.72
C GLN A 47 -28.87 -33.79 5.84
N GLU A 48 -28.57 -32.51 6.06
CA GLU A 48 -29.29 -31.43 5.40
C GLU A 48 -28.95 -31.32 3.89
N ASN A 49 -29.99 -31.12 3.08
CA ASN A 49 -29.89 -31.05 1.62
C ASN A 49 -29.12 -29.82 1.11
N TYR A 50 -28.90 -28.80 1.94
CA TYR A 50 -28.21 -27.58 1.52
C TYR A 50 -26.76 -27.85 1.07
N TRP A 51 -26.03 -28.74 1.75
CA TRP A 51 -24.65 -29.05 1.37
C TRP A 51 -24.53 -29.73 -0.01
N LEU A 52 -25.55 -30.50 -0.40
CA LEU A 52 -25.61 -31.10 -1.74
C LEU A 52 -25.70 -30.00 -2.80
N THR A 53 -26.62 -29.04 -2.58
CA THR A 53 -26.79 -27.91 -3.51
C THR A 53 -25.53 -27.05 -3.60
N VAL A 54 -24.80 -26.85 -2.50
CA VAL A 54 -23.52 -26.12 -2.49
C VAL A 54 -22.47 -26.84 -3.34
N SER A 55 -22.40 -28.17 -3.25
CA SER A 55 -21.48 -28.97 -4.07
C SER A 55 -21.83 -28.93 -5.56
N GLU A 56 -23.11 -29.08 -5.89
CA GLU A 56 -23.61 -29.00 -7.27
C GLU A 56 -23.35 -27.63 -7.90
N VAL A 57 -23.58 -26.55 -7.14
CA VAL A 57 -23.26 -25.19 -7.56
C VAL A 57 -21.75 -25.02 -7.77
N GLY A 58 -20.91 -25.56 -6.88
CA GLY A 58 -19.46 -25.56 -7.05
C GLY A 58 -19.01 -26.26 -8.34
N LEU A 59 -19.57 -27.44 -8.62
CA LEU A 59 -19.29 -28.20 -9.85
C LEU A 59 -19.77 -27.45 -11.10
N ALA A 60 -20.95 -26.84 -11.05
CA ALA A 60 -21.47 -26.02 -12.13
C ALA A 60 -20.55 -24.82 -12.40
N ILE A 61 -20.06 -24.15 -11.36
CA ILE A 61 -19.10 -23.04 -11.49
C ILE A 61 -17.79 -23.51 -12.13
N LEU A 62 -17.26 -24.67 -11.73
CA LEU A 62 -16.06 -25.25 -12.37
C LEU A 62 -16.30 -25.51 -13.86
N ALA A 63 -17.42 -26.13 -14.22
CA ALA A 63 -17.78 -26.42 -15.59
C ALA A 63 -17.93 -25.13 -16.42
N ILE A 64 -18.65 -24.13 -15.89
CA ILE A 64 -18.82 -22.81 -16.54
C ILE A 64 -17.46 -22.11 -16.71
N THR A 65 -16.57 -22.20 -15.73
CA THR A 65 -15.24 -21.57 -15.81
C THR A 65 -14.41 -22.13 -16.96
N VAL A 66 -14.48 -23.45 -17.20
CA VAL A 66 -13.73 -24.10 -18.28
C VAL A 66 -14.36 -23.83 -19.66
N VAL A 67 -15.70 -23.87 -19.76
CA VAL A 67 -16.40 -23.73 -21.05
C VAL A 67 -16.54 -22.26 -21.47
N MET A 68 -16.88 -21.38 -20.53
CA MET A 68 -17.16 -19.96 -20.76
C MET A 68 -16.64 -19.09 -19.59
N PRO A 69 -15.32 -18.88 -19.47
CA PRO A 69 -14.73 -18.07 -18.41
C PRO A 69 -15.23 -16.63 -18.41
N GLY A 70 -15.63 -16.09 -19.58
CA GLY A 70 -16.19 -14.74 -19.69
C GLY A 70 -17.41 -14.49 -18.79
N LEU A 71 -18.19 -15.52 -18.47
CA LEU A 71 -19.37 -15.39 -17.61
C LEU A 71 -19.00 -15.19 -16.12
N ILE A 72 -17.82 -15.69 -15.72
CA ILE A 72 -17.24 -15.55 -14.37
C ILE A 72 -16.60 -14.16 -14.16
N SER A 73 -16.35 -13.41 -15.24
CA SER A 73 -15.76 -12.07 -15.14
C SER A 73 -16.63 -11.08 -14.36
N TYR A 74 -17.96 -11.22 -14.45
CA TYR A 74 -18.92 -10.37 -13.73
C TYR A 74 -18.84 -10.55 -12.20
N PRO A 75 -19.01 -11.76 -11.63
CA PRO A 75 -18.88 -11.95 -10.19
C PRO A 75 -17.48 -11.63 -9.68
N GLN A 76 -16.43 -11.92 -10.45
CA GLN A 76 -15.06 -11.54 -10.11
C GLN A 76 -14.92 -10.02 -9.92
N LYS A 77 -15.40 -9.22 -10.88
CA LYS A 77 -15.32 -7.75 -10.81
C LYS A 77 -16.12 -7.20 -9.62
N ALA A 78 -17.28 -7.77 -9.33
CA ALA A 78 -18.09 -7.38 -8.17
C ALA A 78 -17.34 -7.63 -6.86
N ILE A 79 -16.78 -8.83 -6.69
CA ILE A 79 -16.02 -9.21 -5.48
C ILE A 79 -14.74 -8.36 -5.35
N GLN A 80 -14.04 -8.11 -6.45
CA GLN A 80 -12.86 -7.25 -6.45
C GLN A 80 -13.20 -5.80 -6.07
N MET A 81 -14.33 -5.26 -6.54
CA MET A 81 -14.79 -3.93 -6.17
C MET A 81 -15.07 -3.85 -4.66
N VAL A 82 -15.78 -4.83 -4.11
CA VAL A 82 -16.06 -4.90 -2.67
C VAL A 82 -14.77 -5.06 -1.87
N GLY A 83 -13.89 -5.96 -2.29
CA GLY A 83 -12.59 -6.17 -1.65
C GLY A 83 -11.72 -4.91 -1.67
N GLY A 84 -11.69 -4.19 -2.80
CA GLY A 84 -10.99 -2.93 -2.94
C GLY A 84 -11.55 -1.83 -2.04
N PHE A 85 -12.88 -1.73 -1.93
CA PHE A 85 -13.52 -0.81 -1.00
C PHE A 85 -13.16 -1.11 0.45
N VAL A 86 -13.29 -2.38 0.88
CA VAL A 86 -12.96 -2.82 2.23
C VAL A 86 -11.48 -2.56 2.54
N ALA A 87 -10.57 -2.96 1.64
CA ALA A 87 -9.13 -2.72 1.80
C ALA A 87 -8.81 -1.23 1.95
N THR A 88 -9.45 -0.37 1.15
CA THR A 88 -9.26 1.08 1.22
C THR A 88 -9.72 1.62 2.58
N GLN A 89 -10.87 1.18 3.08
CA GLN A 89 -11.38 1.63 4.38
C GLN A 89 -10.48 1.15 5.52
N VAL A 90 -10.08 -0.11 5.51
CA VAL A 90 -9.14 -0.67 6.50
C VAL A 90 -7.83 0.10 6.50
N PHE A 91 -7.29 0.40 5.32
CA PHE A 91 -6.05 1.17 5.20
C PHE A 91 -6.19 2.61 5.73
N LYS A 92 -7.31 3.28 5.45
CA LYS A 92 -7.62 4.61 6.01
C LYS A 92 -7.67 4.57 7.55
N VAL A 93 -8.36 3.59 8.10
CA VAL A 93 -8.46 3.41 9.57
C VAL A 93 -7.08 3.15 10.16
N LEU A 94 -6.27 2.30 9.54
CA LEU A 94 -4.91 2.01 9.99
C LEU A 94 -4.04 3.28 10.00
N ILE A 95 -4.07 4.08 8.93
CA ILE A 95 -3.35 5.36 8.87
C ILE A 95 -3.85 6.32 9.96
N ALA A 96 -5.16 6.41 10.16
CA ALA A 96 -5.73 7.26 11.20
C ALA A 96 -5.23 6.84 12.60
N ILE A 97 -5.24 5.54 12.90
CA ILE A 97 -4.72 5.00 14.16
C ILE A 97 -3.25 5.39 14.33
N VAL A 98 -2.42 5.16 13.32
CA VAL A 98 -1.01 5.55 13.36
C VAL A 98 -0.86 7.04 13.64
N TYR A 99 -1.64 7.88 12.95
CA TYR A 99 -1.56 9.32 13.12
C TYR A 99 -1.86 9.72 14.56
N PHE A 100 -2.94 9.19 15.15
CA PHE A 100 -3.32 9.52 16.52
C PHE A 100 -2.41 8.91 17.59
N VAL A 101 -1.87 7.72 17.36
CA VAL A 101 -1.05 7.00 18.35
C VAL A 101 0.42 7.42 18.31
N VAL A 102 0.93 7.83 17.15
CA VAL A 102 2.36 8.10 16.96
C VAL A 102 2.60 9.55 16.57
N VAL A 103 2.02 9.99 15.45
CA VAL A 103 2.34 11.30 14.88
C VAL A 103 1.89 12.44 15.79
N LEU A 104 0.67 12.37 16.29
CA LEU A 104 0.07 13.38 17.15
C LEU A 104 0.79 13.54 18.50
N PRO A 105 1.06 12.48 19.30
CA PRO A 105 1.78 12.65 20.55
C PRO A 105 3.22 13.11 20.33
N ILE A 106 3.91 12.64 19.28
CA ILE A 106 5.24 13.14 18.92
C ILE A 106 5.18 14.63 18.56
N GLY A 107 4.17 15.04 17.79
CA GLY A 107 3.93 16.45 17.45
C GLY A 107 3.68 17.31 18.69
N LEU A 108 2.85 16.85 19.63
CA LEU A 108 2.58 17.56 20.88
C LEU A 108 3.82 17.64 21.79
N ILE A 109 4.61 16.56 21.88
CA ILE A 109 5.88 16.56 22.62
C ILE A 109 6.88 17.52 21.97
N ALA A 110 7.00 17.49 20.63
CA ALA A 110 7.87 18.39 19.89
C ALA A 110 7.44 19.85 20.09
N GLN A 111 6.13 20.14 20.09
CA GLN A 111 5.60 21.47 20.36
C GLN A 111 5.96 21.96 21.78
N LYS A 112 5.98 21.06 22.76
CA LYS A 112 6.35 21.39 24.15
C LYS A 112 7.87 21.60 24.31
N VAL A 113 8.70 20.89 23.55
CA VAL A 113 10.17 20.96 23.66
C VAL A 113 10.76 22.07 22.77
N TYR A 114 10.21 22.27 21.57
CA TYR A 114 10.75 23.17 20.54
C TYR A 114 9.84 24.36 20.24
N GLY A 115 8.74 24.56 20.96
CA GLY A 115 7.83 25.70 20.77
C GLY A 115 6.71 25.48 19.76
N THR A 116 5.78 26.42 19.71
CA THR A 116 4.48 26.32 19.00
C THR A 116 4.54 26.58 17.49
N HIS A 117 5.59 27.24 16.99
CA HIS A 117 5.68 27.68 15.59
C HIS A 117 6.99 27.21 14.93
N PRO A 118 6.95 26.24 13.99
CA PRO A 118 8.15 25.73 13.33
C PRO A 118 8.57 26.50 12.07
N PHE A 119 7.70 27.38 11.54
CA PHE A 119 7.98 28.15 10.32
C PHE A 119 7.87 29.64 10.61
N TYR A 120 9.02 30.30 10.70
CA TYR A 120 9.12 31.75 10.81
C TYR A 120 9.63 32.31 9.48
N SER A 121 9.01 33.39 8.99
CA SER A 121 9.53 34.18 7.88
C SER A 121 9.65 35.64 8.32
N TRP A 122 10.79 36.26 8.03
CA TRP A 122 11.04 37.68 8.29
C TRP A 122 11.78 38.31 7.12
N ASP A 123 11.48 39.58 6.86
CA ASP A 123 12.13 40.39 5.82
C ASP A 123 13.37 41.14 6.34
N GLY A 124 13.93 40.74 7.50
CA GLY A 124 15.03 41.44 8.15
C GLY A 124 15.73 40.64 9.27
N THR A 125 16.01 41.27 10.41
CA THR A 125 16.61 40.61 11.58
C THR A 125 15.55 39.88 12.41
N ALA A 126 15.84 38.64 12.81
CA ALA A 126 14.96 37.86 13.69
C ALA A 126 14.70 38.60 15.01
N PRO A 127 13.45 38.69 15.49
CA PRO A 127 13.14 39.26 16.80
C PRO A 127 13.86 38.53 17.94
N ALA A 128 14.39 39.28 18.90
CA ALA A 128 15.06 38.69 20.07
C ALA A 128 14.06 37.88 20.93
N ASN A 129 14.46 36.66 21.32
CA ASN A 129 13.68 35.72 22.16
C ASN A 129 12.50 35.01 21.46
N MET A 130 12.69 34.47 20.25
CA MET A 130 11.71 33.55 19.67
C MET A 130 11.82 32.14 20.28
N GLU A 131 10.71 31.60 20.77
CA GLU A 131 10.62 30.20 21.21
C GLU A 131 10.93 29.26 20.03
N GLY A 132 11.83 28.31 20.26
CA GLY A 132 12.19 27.30 19.25
C GLY A 132 13.17 27.76 18.19
N TRP A 133 13.59 29.02 18.17
CA TRP A 133 14.60 29.49 17.23
C TRP A 133 16.00 29.03 17.67
N VAL A 134 16.61 28.19 16.84
CA VAL A 134 18.02 27.82 16.97
C VAL A 134 18.76 28.56 15.86
N ASP A 135 19.69 29.44 16.24
CA ASP A 135 20.54 30.14 15.27
C ASP A 135 21.24 29.11 14.39
N LYS A 136 20.85 29.09 13.12
CA LYS A 136 21.52 28.30 12.11
C LYS A 136 22.83 29.01 11.81
N ASN A 137 23.86 28.76 12.62
CA ASN A 137 25.23 29.15 12.34
C ASN A 137 25.71 28.37 11.11
N VAL A 138 25.26 28.80 9.95
CA VAL A 138 25.88 28.42 8.69
C VAL A 138 27.19 29.16 8.70
N THR A 139 28.25 28.50 9.18
CA THR A 139 29.62 28.92 8.91
C THR A 139 29.71 29.05 7.40
N SER A 140 29.59 30.27 6.90
CA SER A 140 29.76 30.64 5.51
C SER A 140 31.25 30.52 5.19
N GLN A 141 31.78 29.30 5.24
CA GLN A 141 32.99 28.95 4.54
C GLN A 141 32.58 28.66 3.10
N ASN A 142 32.61 29.71 2.29
CA ASN A 142 32.96 29.72 0.86
C ASN A 142 32.99 28.34 0.20
N SER A 143 31.83 27.72 0.04
CA SER A 143 31.67 26.58 -0.83
C SER A 143 30.68 27.02 -1.89
N THR A 144 31.25 27.51 -3.00
CA THR A 144 30.60 27.51 -4.31
C THR A 144 29.94 26.15 -4.52
N VAL A 145 28.65 26.04 -4.22
CA VAL A 145 27.86 24.85 -4.50
C VAL A 145 27.70 24.81 -6.02
N LYS A 146 28.66 24.15 -6.69
CA LYS A 146 28.48 23.67 -8.05
C LYS A 146 27.23 22.81 -8.04
N GLY A 147 26.15 23.34 -8.61
CA GLY A 147 24.93 22.60 -8.90
C GLY A 147 25.22 21.52 -9.93
N ASN A 148 25.76 20.38 -9.49
CA ASN A 148 25.56 19.08 -10.12
C ASN A 148 26.19 17.98 -9.25
N GLN A 149 25.56 17.66 -8.11
CA GLN A 149 25.73 16.33 -7.55
C GLN A 149 24.37 15.66 -7.60
N LYS A 150 24.22 14.76 -8.59
CA LYS A 150 23.34 13.59 -8.46
C LYS A 150 23.83 12.79 -7.25
N SER A 151 23.53 13.29 -6.06
CA SER A 151 23.59 12.52 -4.84
C SER A 151 22.64 11.36 -5.05
N SER A 152 23.17 10.14 -5.03
CA SER A 152 22.39 8.93 -5.01
C SER A 152 21.26 9.10 -3.98
N MET A 153 20.01 8.82 -4.38
CA MET A 153 18.82 8.95 -3.54
C MET A 153 19.03 8.34 -2.14
N LEU A 154 19.85 7.28 -2.05
CA LEU A 154 20.22 6.59 -0.82
C LEU A 154 21.17 7.41 0.09
N LEU A 155 22.10 8.16 -0.48
CA LEU A 155 23.01 9.03 0.28
C LEU A 155 22.26 10.24 0.85
N ASN A 156 21.27 10.76 0.13
CA ASN A 156 20.39 11.81 0.67
C ASN A 156 19.54 11.32 1.86
N SER A 157 19.04 10.09 1.83
CA SER A 157 18.31 9.52 2.98
C SER A 157 19.22 9.30 4.21
N LEU A 158 20.48 8.90 4.00
CA LEU A 158 21.46 8.77 5.08
C LEU A 158 21.84 10.13 5.68
N HIS A 159 21.97 11.16 4.86
CA HIS A 159 22.19 12.53 5.33
C HIS A 159 21.02 13.07 6.14
N ALA A 160 19.77 12.75 5.78
CA ALA A 160 18.60 13.10 6.59
C ALA A 160 18.66 12.43 7.97
N PHE A 161 19.00 11.14 8.03
CA PHE A 161 19.10 10.40 9.30
C PHE A 161 20.19 10.98 10.21
N ARG A 162 21.36 11.29 9.64
CA ARG A 162 22.48 11.89 10.35
C ARG A 162 22.17 13.30 10.85
N TYR A 163 21.43 14.09 10.06
CA TYR A 163 20.98 15.42 10.44
C TYR A 163 20.12 15.40 11.71
N PHE A 164 19.15 14.48 11.82
CA PHE A 164 18.29 14.36 13.01
C PHE A 164 19.05 13.92 14.26
N THR A 165 20.06 13.05 14.12
CA THR A 165 20.92 12.64 15.25
C THR A 165 21.87 13.74 15.71
N GLU A 166 22.41 14.55 14.79
CA GLU A 166 23.35 15.63 15.11
C GLU A 166 22.66 16.87 15.70
N HIS A 167 21.38 17.11 15.39
CA HIS A 167 20.61 18.27 15.87
C HIS A 167 19.71 17.97 17.09
N GLY A 168 19.85 16.80 17.71
CA GLY A 168 19.14 16.46 18.95
C GLY A 168 17.63 16.22 18.81
N GLN A 169 17.10 16.13 17.58
CA GLN A 169 15.68 15.86 17.29
C GLN A 169 15.35 14.37 17.30
N LEU A 170 15.85 13.64 18.31
CA LEU A 170 15.69 12.20 18.46
C LEU A 170 14.22 11.76 18.58
N ILE A 171 13.34 12.66 19.02
CA ILE A 171 11.90 12.43 19.18
C ILE A 171 11.18 12.25 17.83
N LEU A 172 11.72 12.81 16.74
CA LEU A 172 11.17 12.69 15.38
C LEU A 172 11.63 11.41 14.65
N LEU A 173 12.68 10.75 15.14
CA LEU A 173 13.27 9.57 14.53
C LEU A 173 12.32 8.36 14.49
N PRO A 174 11.54 8.04 15.55
CA PRO A 174 10.51 7.01 15.50
C PRO A 174 9.42 7.32 14.46
N CYS A 175 9.06 8.59 14.31
CA CYS A 175 8.05 9.02 13.34
C CYS A 175 8.55 8.83 11.91
N LEU A 176 9.81 9.18 11.63
CA LEU A 176 10.44 8.99 10.32
C LEU A 176 10.55 7.51 9.96
N VAL A 177 11.00 6.67 10.90
CA VAL A 177 11.04 5.21 10.70
C VAL A 177 9.65 4.67 10.42
N LEU A 178 8.64 5.13 11.16
CA LEU A 178 7.28 4.66 10.98
C LEU A 178 6.66 5.12 9.66
N PHE A 179 6.90 6.36 9.22
CA PHE A 179 6.50 6.83 7.89
C PHE A 179 7.21 6.07 6.78
N LEU A 180 8.48 5.70 6.97
CA LEU A 180 9.22 4.89 6.01
C LEU A 180 8.63 3.47 5.96
N VAL A 181 8.31 2.87 7.10
CA VAL A 181 7.64 1.55 7.17
C VAL A 181 6.23 1.61 6.58
N LEU A 182 5.45 2.66 6.84
CA LEU A 182 4.13 2.85 6.25
C LEU A 182 4.20 3.13 4.74
N GLY A 183 5.17 3.90 4.29
CA GLY A 183 5.41 4.16 2.87
C GLY A 183 5.86 2.89 2.16
N LEU A 184 6.75 2.11 2.78
CA LEU A 184 7.15 0.79 2.30
C LEU A 184 5.96 -0.17 2.31
N MET A 185 5.15 -0.18 3.37
CA MET A 185 3.90 -0.95 3.42
C MET A 185 2.90 -0.46 2.39
N GLY A 186 2.82 0.83 2.07
CA GLY A 186 1.96 1.35 1.02
C GLY A 186 2.42 0.92 -0.36
N VAL A 187 3.74 0.98 -0.61
CA VAL A 187 4.36 0.46 -1.83
C VAL A 187 4.21 -1.05 -1.89
N LEU A 188 4.34 -1.78 -0.79
CA LEU A 188 4.10 -3.21 -0.72
C LEU A 188 2.61 -3.52 -0.82
N VAL A 189 1.69 -2.71 -0.33
CA VAL A 189 0.24 -2.94 -0.50
C VAL A 189 -0.18 -2.59 -1.91
N GLN A 190 0.46 -1.63 -2.58
CA GLN A 190 0.21 -1.31 -3.98
C GLN A 190 0.91 -2.27 -4.95
N SER A 191 2.12 -2.74 -4.63
CA SER A 191 2.87 -3.73 -5.44
C SER A 191 2.49 -5.17 -5.11
N SER A 192 2.05 -5.43 -3.88
CA SER A 192 1.44 -6.67 -3.37
C SER A 192 -0.09 -6.52 -3.21
N ALA A 193 -0.71 -5.60 -3.95
CA ALA A 193 -2.16 -5.63 -4.15
C ALA A 193 -2.48 -6.85 -5.03
N ILE A 194 -2.56 -8.01 -4.36
CA ILE A 194 -3.29 -9.23 -4.72
C ILE A 194 -2.53 -10.31 -5.53
N ALA A 195 -1.29 -10.09 -5.96
CA ALA A 195 -0.57 -11.12 -6.72
C ALA A 195 -0.27 -12.43 -5.94
N PRO A 196 0.21 -12.46 -4.67
CA PRO A 196 0.65 -13.73 -4.06
C PRO A 196 -0.15 -14.25 -2.86
N LEU A 197 -1.09 -13.50 -2.27
CA LEU A 197 -1.85 -13.97 -1.09
C LEU A 197 -2.99 -14.95 -1.45
N ILE A 198 -3.30 -15.13 -2.74
CA ILE A 198 -4.08 -16.28 -3.24
C ILE A 198 -3.18 -17.50 -3.54
N TYR A 199 -1.89 -17.31 -3.85
CA TYR A 199 -0.96 -18.41 -4.15
C TYR A 199 -0.44 -19.19 -2.92
N THR A 200 -1.00 -18.97 -1.72
CA THR A 200 -0.58 -19.69 -0.50
C THR A 200 -1.74 -20.23 0.35
N LEU A 201 -2.98 -20.08 -0.08
CA LEU A 201 -4.10 -20.94 0.37
C LEU A 201 -4.43 -22.03 -0.67
N PHE A 202 -3.69 -22.04 -1.79
CA PHE A 202 -3.39 -23.20 -2.62
C PHE A 202 -1.89 -23.25 -2.85
#